data_AF-A0A6G1RDG8-F1
#
_entry.id   AF-A0A6G1RDG8-F1
#
_cell.length_a   1.000
_cell.length_b   1.000
_cell.length_c   1.000
_cell.angle_alpha   90.00
_cell.angle_beta   90.00
_cell.angle_gamma   90.00
#
_symmetry.space_group_name_H-M   'P 1'
#
loop_
_entity.id
_entity.type
_entity.pdbx_description
1 polymer ?
#
loop_
_entity_poly.entity_id
_entity_poly.type
_entity_poly.pdbx_seq_one_letter_code
_entity_poly.pdbx_strand_id
1 'polypeptide(L)'
;IISRKSTSDLNPILAASNCMLSLASRGGKRQIPLSDIFADGVGNNTVTPEEILVSVHIPHSRKGEYVSAFRQAPRRENALPITNAGMRVLFEEGTDIIKDLSIFYGGAVLTTTSAKQTCWM
;
A
#
# COMPACT_ATOMS: atom_id res chain seq x y z
N ILE A 1 2.27 -8.01 4.51
CA ILE A 1 1.49 -7.07 5.35
C ILE A 1 2.11 -6.95 6.74
N ILE A 2 1.82 -7.84 7.70
CA ILE A 2 2.30 -7.70 9.10
C ILE A 2 3.83 -7.67 9.24
N SER A 3 4.56 -8.45 8.45
CA SER A 3 6.03 -8.45 8.47
C SER A 3 6.68 -7.15 7.96
N ARG A 4 5.92 -6.30 7.26
CA ARG A 4 6.33 -4.95 6.78
C ARG A 4 7.72 -4.85 6.15
N LYS A 5 8.21 -5.91 5.51
CA LYS A 5 9.52 -5.92 4.83
C LYS A 5 9.60 -4.77 3.81
N SER A 6 10.69 -4.01 3.84
CA SER A 6 10.99 -2.95 2.86
C SER A 6 10.91 -3.45 1.42
N THR A 7 11.35 -4.68 1.19
CA THR A 7 11.42 -5.35 -0.12
C THR A 7 10.19 -6.21 -0.42
N SER A 8 9.07 -6.00 0.28
CA SER A 8 7.80 -6.67 -0.05
C SER A 8 7.30 -6.24 -1.42
N ASP A 9 6.97 -7.19 -2.30
CA ASP A 9 6.35 -6.90 -3.59
C ASP A 9 4.86 -6.54 -3.50
N LEU A 10 4.18 -6.97 -2.44
CA LEU A 10 2.74 -6.79 -2.30
C LEU A 10 2.36 -5.55 -1.51
N ASN A 11 3.19 -5.12 -0.55
CA ASN A 11 2.83 -3.99 0.31
C ASN A 11 2.64 -2.68 -0.48
N PRO A 12 3.53 -2.29 -1.43
CA PRO A 12 3.36 -1.05 -2.18
C PRO A 12 2.06 -1.00 -2.99
N ILE A 13 1.74 -2.09 -3.71
CA ILE A 13 0.54 -2.14 -4.56
C ILE A 13 -0.74 -2.17 -3.74
N LEU A 14 -0.76 -2.91 -2.63
CA LEU A 14 -1.91 -2.93 -1.73
C LEU A 14 -2.11 -1.58 -1.04
N ALA A 15 -1.03 -0.87 -0.69
CA ALA A 15 -1.10 0.44 -0.05
C ALA A 15 -1.60 1.51 -1.04
N ALA A 16 -1.22 1.44 -2.31
CA ALA A 16 -1.71 2.33 -3.35
C ALA A 16 -3.20 2.09 -3.70
N SER A 17 -3.71 0.87 -3.51
CA SER A 17 -5.00 0.41 -4.01
C SER A 17 -6.17 0.57 -3.02
N ASN A 18 -6.06 1.47 -2.04
CA ASN A 18 -7.12 1.71 -1.03
C ASN A 18 -7.60 0.42 -0.32
N CYS A 19 -6.70 -0.54 -0.11
CA CYS A 19 -7.04 -1.79 0.57
C CYS A 19 -7.31 -1.53 2.07
N MET A 20 -8.25 -2.27 2.64
CA MET A 20 -8.60 -2.19 4.07
C MET A 20 -8.18 -3.45 4.81
N LEU A 21 -7.60 -3.29 5.99
CA LEU A 21 -7.28 -4.38 6.91
C LEU A 21 -8.42 -4.52 7.93
N SER A 22 -8.94 -5.72 8.10
CA SER A 22 -9.85 -6.06 9.20
C SER A 22 -9.07 -6.64 10.36
N LEU A 23 -9.08 -5.95 11.49
CA LEU A 23 -8.40 -6.34 12.72
C LEU A 23 -9.42 -6.81 13.76
N ALA A 24 -9.00 -7.75 14.60
CA ALA A 24 -9.80 -8.21 15.74
C ALA A 24 -8.93 -8.39 16.98
N SER A 25 -9.50 -8.08 18.14
CA SER A 25 -8.97 -8.40 19.46
C SER A 25 -10.08 -8.99 20.32
N ARG A 26 -9.79 -9.29 21.59
CA ARG A 26 -10.82 -9.69 22.57
C ARG A 26 -11.85 -8.58 22.82
N GLY A 27 -11.48 -7.32 22.61
CA GLY A 27 -12.33 -6.16 22.87
C GLY A 27 -13.24 -5.74 21.70
N GLY A 28 -13.03 -6.29 20.50
CA GLY A 28 -13.86 -5.96 19.34
C GLY A 28 -13.15 -6.12 18.00
N LYS A 29 -13.77 -5.58 16.96
CA LYS A 29 -13.25 -5.56 15.57
C LYS A 29 -13.21 -4.13 15.06
N ARG A 30 -12.19 -3.82 14.26
CA ARG A 30 -12.12 -2.54 13.54
C ARG A 30 -11.48 -2.72 12.18
N GLN A 31 -11.62 -1.71 11.33
CA GLN A 31 -10.95 -1.65 10.04
C GLN A 31 -10.03 -0.43 9.98
N ILE A 32 -8.89 -0.61 9.32
CA ILE A 32 -7.94 0.46 9.03
C ILE A 32 -7.53 0.40 7.56
N PRO A 33 -7.24 1.54 6.92
CA PRO A 33 -6.51 1.55 5.65
C PRO A 33 -5.18 0.82 5.77
N LEU A 34 -4.82 0.02 4.76
CA LEU A 34 -3.54 -0.69 4.73
C LEU A 34 -2.37 0.29 4.69
N SER A 35 -2.53 1.46 4.07
CA SER A 35 -1.53 2.54 4.07
C SER A 35 -1.09 2.98 5.47
N ASP A 36 -1.97 2.84 6.47
CA ASP A 36 -1.76 3.39 7.81
C ASP A 36 -0.70 2.60 8.60
N ILE A 37 -0.40 1.36 8.19
CA ILE A 37 0.68 0.58 8.82
C ILE A 37 2.09 1.05 8.38
N PHE A 38 2.15 2.01 7.47
CA PHE A 38 3.38 2.60 6.91
C PHE A 38 3.50 4.11 7.17
N ALA A 39 2.51 4.76 7.79
CA ALA A 39 2.48 6.21 7.97
C ALA A 39 3.68 6.75 8.77
N ASP A 40 4.13 6.00 9.79
CA ASP A 40 5.26 6.37 10.65
C ASP A 40 6.51 5.49 10.39
N GLY A 41 6.55 4.82 9.25
CA GLY A 41 7.63 3.91 8.88
C GLY A 41 7.81 2.76 9.89
N VAL A 42 9.05 2.60 10.38
CA VAL A 42 9.46 1.48 11.26
C VAL A 42 8.82 1.55 12.65
N GLY A 43 8.59 2.76 13.17
CA GLY A 43 8.03 2.98 14.51
C GLY A 43 6.50 2.87 14.57
N ASN A 44 5.86 2.47 13.48
CA ASN A 44 4.42 2.47 13.39
C ASN A 44 3.79 1.37 14.27
N ASN A 45 2.90 1.81 15.17
CA ASN A 45 2.15 0.97 16.12
C ASN A 45 0.65 0.94 15.80
N THR A 46 0.27 1.07 14.52
CA THR A 46 -1.15 1.14 14.13
C THR A 46 -1.92 -0.13 14.49
N VAL A 47 -1.27 -1.31 14.44
CA VAL A 47 -1.81 -2.60 14.91
C VAL A 47 -1.29 -2.84 16.32
N THR A 48 -2.18 -3.01 17.30
CA THR A 48 -1.77 -3.24 18.70
C THR A 48 -1.35 -4.70 18.92
N PRO A 49 -0.56 -5.01 19.97
CA PRO A 49 -0.15 -6.38 20.28
C PRO A 49 -1.31 -7.36 20.53
N GLU A 50 -2.47 -6.87 20.95
CA GLU A 50 -3.68 -7.66 21.23
C GLU A 50 -4.53 -7.92 19.97
N GLU A 51 -4.17 -7.28 18.85
CA GLU A 51 -4.89 -7.38 17.60
C GLU A 51 -4.25 -8.40 16.65
N ILE A 52 -5.12 -9.12 15.94
CA ILE A 52 -4.73 -9.98 14.82
C ILE A 52 -5.35 -9.47 13.53
N LEU A 53 -4.66 -9.72 12.41
CA LEU A 53 -5.21 -9.51 11.08
C LEU A 53 -6.16 -10.66 10.72
N VAL A 54 -7.42 -10.36 10.50
CA VAL A 54 -8.46 -11.33 10.12
C VAL A 54 -8.57 -11.46 8.60
N SER A 55 -8.64 -10.32 7.91
CA SER A 55 -8.79 -10.30 6.45
C SER A 55 -8.28 -8.99 5.85
N VAL A 56 -8.06 -9.03 4.53
CA VAL A 56 -7.70 -7.88 3.71
C VAL A 56 -8.80 -7.71 2.68
N HIS A 57 -9.41 -6.54 2.62
CA HIS A 57 -10.35 -6.18 1.57
C HIS A 57 -9.60 -5.44 0.47
N ILE A 58 -9.61 -6.03 -0.74
CA ILE A 58 -9.06 -5.45 -1.96
C ILE A 58 -10.24 -5.00 -2.81
N PRO A 59 -10.46 -3.68 -3.01
CA PRO A 59 -11.60 -3.19 -3.75
C PRO A 59 -11.43 -3.44 -5.25
N HIS A 60 -12.56 -3.59 -5.97
CA HIS A 60 -12.54 -3.48 -7.43
C HIS A 60 -12.23 -2.05 -7.86
N SER A 61 -11.51 -1.90 -8.98
CA SER A 61 -11.27 -0.59 -9.57
C SER A 61 -12.56 0.03 -10.11
N ARG A 62 -12.64 1.36 -10.05
CA ARG A 62 -13.72 2.15 -10.64
C ARG A 62 -13.41 2.50 -12.09
N LYS A 63 -14.42 2.95 -12.83
CA LYS A 63 -14.22 3.58 -14.14
C LYS A 63 -13.29 4.80 -13.99
N GLY A 64 -12.29 4.91 -14.84
CA GLY A 64 -11.27 5.96 -14.76
C GLY A 64 -10.22 5.75 -13.65
N GLU A 65 -10.24 4.60 -12.95
CA GLU A 65 -9.23 4.23 -11.96
C GLU A 65 -8.28 3.17 -12.54
N TYR A 66 -6.98 3.47 -12.50
CA TYR A 66 -5.94 2.60 -13.04
C TYR A 66 -4.89 2.32 -11.97
N VAL A 67 -4.44 1.07 -11.93
CA VAL A 67 -3.49 0.57 -10.94
C VAL A 67 -2.41 -0.21 -11.67
N SER A 68 -1.14 0.08 -11.37
CA SER A 68 0.02 -0.58 -11.95
C SER A 68 1.06 -0.92 -10.89
N ALA A 69 1.74 -2.04 -11.07
CA ALA A 69 2.85 -2.48 -10.23
C ALA A 69 4.11 -2.67 -11.05
N PHE A 70 5.26 -2.29 -10.48
CA PHE A 70 6.57 -2.37 -11.12
C PHE A 70 7.58 -3.01 -10.18
N ARG A 71 8.56 -3.72 -10.74
CA ARG A 71 9.58 -4.46 -9.99
C ARG A 71 10.89 -4.50 -10.77
N GLN A 72 12.00 -4.22 -10.09
CA GLN A 72 13.34 -4.43 -10.60
C GLN A 72 14.16 -5.26 -9.60
N ALA A 73 14.82 -6.31 -10.08
CA ALA A 73 15.63 -7.23 -9.28
C ALA A 73 16.82 -7.75 -10.11
N PRO A 74 17.85 -8.38 -9.49
CA PRO A 74 18.99 -8.94 -10.22
C PRO A 74 18.64 -10.02 -11.24
N ARG A 75 17.48 -10.66 -11.06
CA ARG A 75 16.86 -11.62 -11.98
C ARG A 75 15.34 -11.49 -11.93
N ARG A 76 14.65 -11.95 -12.97
CA ARG A 76 13.20 -11.75 -13.14
C ARG A 76 12.37 -12.30 -11.96
N GLU A 77 12.75 -13.44 -11.42
CA GLU A 77 12.00 -14.15 -10.38
C GLU A 77 12.92 -14.72 -9.29
N ASN A 78 12.32 -15.14 -8.18
CA ASN A 78 13.03 -15.72 -7.01
C ASN A 78 14.24 -14.88 -6.55
N ALA A 79 14.10 -13.57 -6.54
CA ALA A 79 15.09 -12.63 -6.03
C ALA A 79 14.38 -11.49 -5.32
N LEU A 80 14.97 -10.96 -4.26
CA LEU A 80 14.46 -9.75 -3.61
C LEU A 80 14.56 -8.56 -4.58
N PRO A 81 13.54 -7.69 -4.63
CA PRO A 81 13.59 -6.49 -5.45
C PRO A 81 14.67 -5.54 -4.93
N ILE A 82 15.40 -4.93 -5.85
CA ILE A 82 16.22 -3.74 -5.58
C ILE A 82 15.27 -2.59 -5.26
N THR A 83 14.25 -2.42 -6.11
CA THR A 83 13.15 -1.49 -5.90
C THR A 83 11.89 -2.04 -6.56
N ASN A 84 10.74 -1.66 -6.03
CA ASN A 84 9.44 -1.95 -6.60
C ASN A 84 8.48 -0.79 -6.29
N ALA A 85 7.37 -0.74 -7.02
CA ALA A 85 6.39 0.31 -6.85
C ALA A 85 4.97 -0.18 -7.06
N GLY A 86 4.04 0.43 -6.32
CA GLY A 86 2.62 0.35 -6.55
C GLY A 86 2.07 1.75 -6.80
N MET A 87 1.35 1.91 -7.90
CA MET A 87 0.86 3.21 -8.35
C MET A 87 -0.63 3.10 -8.69
N ARG A 88 -1.41 4.07 -8.24
CA ARG A 88 -2.83 4.22 -8.59
C ARG A 88 -3.13 5.65 -8.97
N VAL A 89 -3.91 5.83 -10.03
CA VAL A 89 -4.48 7.11 -10.43
C VAL A 89 -5.98 6.95 -10.64
N LEU A 90 -6.74 7.96 -10.22
CA LEU A 90 -8.15 8.13 -10.53
C LEU A 90 -8.32 9.46 -11.25
N PHE A 91 -8.95 9.42 -12.41
CA PHE A 91 -9.32 10.61 -13.17
C PHE A 91 -10.73 11.09 -12.82
N GLU A 92 -11.01 12.37 -13.04
CA GLU A 92 -12.40 12.84 -13.10
C GLU A 92 -13.13 12.20 -14.29
N GLU A 93 -14.44 12.02 -14.17
CA GLU A 93 -15.17 11.26 -15.18
C GLU A 93 -15.18 11.97 -16.53
N GLY A 94 -14.64 11.32 -17.55
CA GLY A 94 -14.61 11.82 -18.92
C GLY A 94 -13.50 12.83 -19.20
N THR A 95 -12.54 13.00 -18.30
CA THR A 95 -11.40 13.93 -18.49
C THR A 95 -10.07 13.23 -18.27
N ASP A 96 -8.98 13.96 -18.49
CA ASP A 96 -7.60 13.61 -18.15
C ASP A 96 -7.12 14.29 -16.85
N ILE A 97 -8.03 14.94 -16.12
CA ILE A 97 -7.73 15.61 -14.86
C ILE A 97 -7.62 14.57 -13.75
N ILE A 98 -6.47 14.57 -13.07
CA ILE A 98 -6.21 13.66 -11.94
C ILE A 98 -7.03 14.13 -10.73
N LYS A 99 -7.94 13.27 -10.29
CA LYS A 99 -8.76 13.47 -9.08
C LYS A 99 -8.05 12.98 -7.82
N ASP A 100 -7.30 11.88 -7.94
CA ASP A 100 -6.64 11.24 -6.81
C ASP A 100 -5.45 10.39 -7.31
N LEU A 101 -4.33 10.44 -6.59
CA LEU A 101 -3.05 9.84 -6.97
C LEU A 101 -2.40 9.21 -5.75
N SER A 102 -1.91 7.98 -5.90
CA SER A 102 -1.22 7.25 -4.84
C SER A 102 -0.01 6.52 -5.41
N ILE A 103 1.19 6.88 -4.94
CA ILE A 103 2.44 6.24 -5.33
C ILE A 103 3.16 5.74 -4.09
N PHE A 104 3.46 4.45 -4.08
CA PHE A 104 4.20 3.78 -3.02
C PHE A 104 5.41 3.04 -3.57
N TYR A 105 6.52 3.08 -2.84
CA TYR A 105 7.77 2.39 -3.19
C TYR A 105 8.16 1.38 -2.11
N GLY A 106 8.79 0.29 -2.51
CA GLY A 106 9.56 -0.61 -1.65
C GLY A 106 11.03 -0.67 -2.11
N GLY A 107 11.90 -1.18 -1.23
CA GLY A 107 13.34 -1.27 -1.46
C GLY A 107 14.12 0.06 -1.34
N ALA A 108 13.42 1.20 -1.29
CA ALA A 108 14.05 2.53 -1.18
C ALA A 108 14.44 2.91 0.26
N VAL A 109 13.68 2.46 1.26
CA VAL A 109 13.84 2.81 2.69
C VAL A 109 13.60 1.57 3.55
N LEU A 110 13.63 1.71 4.88
CA LEU A 110 13.42 0.63 5.86
C LEU A 110 12.03 -0.03 5.81
N THR A 111 11.03 0.66 5.25
CA THR A 111 9.68 0.11 5.01
C THR A 111 9.17 0.55 3.65
N THR A 112 8.02 0.02 3.22
CA THR A 112 7.23 0.64 2.16
C THR A 112 6.97 2.11 2.52
N THR A 113 7.14 3.01 1.55
CA THR A 113 7.01 4.46 1.73
C THR A 113 6.09 5.06 0.68
N SER A 114 5.45 6.18 1.01
CA SER A 114 4.51 6.88 0.15
C SER A 114 5.09 8.20 -0.33
N ALA A 115 4.98 8.49 -1.63
CA ALA A 115 5.40 9.77 -2.21
C ALA A 115 4.30 10.85 -2.03
N LYS A 116 3.76 11.00 -0.81
CA LYS A 116 2.58 11.85 -0.53
C LYS A 116 2.75 13.30 -1.00
N GLN A 117 3.91 13.89 -0.74
CA GLN A 117 4.21 15.27 -1.13
C GLN A 117 4.23 15.47 -2.65
N THR A 118 4.66 14.45 -3.40
CA THR A 118 4.63 14.47 -4.87
C THR A 118 3.23 14.22 -5.41
N CYS A 119 2.43 13.42 -4.71
CA CYS A 119 1.05 13.13 -5.09
C CYS A 119 0.07 14.24 -4.70
N TRP A 120 0.49 15.18 -3.84
CA TRP A 120 -0.27 16.38 -3.51
C TRP A 120 -0.21 17.36 -4.68
N MET A 121 -1.36 17.57 -5.30
CA MET A 121 -1.72 18.76 -6.06
C MET A 121 -2.74 19.57 -5.26
#